data_AF-A0A8I1TGP3-F1
#
_entry.id   AF-A0A8I1TGP3-F1
#
_cell.length_a   1.000
_cell.length_b   1.000
_cell.length_c   1.000
_cell.angle_alpha   90.00
_cell.angle_beta   90.00
_cell.angle_gamma   90.00
#
_symmetry.space_group_name_H-M   'P 1'
#
loop_
_entity.id
_entity.type
_entity.pdbx_description
1 polymer ?
#
loop_
_entity_poly.entity_id
_entity_poly.type
_entity_poly.pdbx_seq_one_letter_code
_entity_poly.pdbx_strand_id
1 'polypeptide(L)' 'MSQDVLATKVGLSRTSITNIERGRQSVLVHQLFSFADALGASPAALLPSEASGQQLPALELVSPEVAQMVAQLQRTGRRK' A
#
# COMPACT_ATOMS: atom_id res chain seq x y z
N MET A 1 -5.85 17.30 13.97
CA MET A 1 -5.05 18.14 13.03
C MET A 1 -5.85 18.31 11.74
N SER A 2 -5.92 19.50 11.14
CA SER A 2 -6.59 19.69 9.85
C SER A 2 -5.67 19.32 8.67
N GLN A 3 -6.26 19.08 7.49
CA GLN A 3 -5.50 18.80 6.26
C GLN A 3 -4.55 19.94 5.89
N ASP A 4 -4.96 21.20 6.07
CA ASP A 4 -4.11 22.37 5.79
C ASP A 4 -2.89 22.45 6.71
N VAL A 5 -3.08 22.11 7.99
CA VAL A 5 -1.98 22.07 8.96
C VAL A 5 -1.02 20.92 8.61
N LEU A 6 -1.55 19.74 8.26
CA LEU A 6 -0.72 18.60 7.85
C LEU A 6 0.06 18.91 6.56
N ALA A 7 -0.62 19.45 5.55
CA ALA A 7 -0.04 19.87 4.28
C ALA A 7 1.16 20.80 4.49
N THR A 8 0.99 21.80 5.36
CA THR A 8 2.06 22.74 5.75
C THR A 8 3.23 22.01 6.40
N LYS A 9 2.97 21.11 7.36
CA LYS A 9 4.02 20.37 8.07
C LYS A 9 4.85 19.45 7.18
N VAL A 10 4.24 18.87 6.14
CA VAL A 10 4.91 17.90 5.25
C VAL A 10 5.30 18.47 3.90
N GLY A 11 5.17 19.79 3.70
CA GLY A 11 5.57 20.46 2.46
C GLY A 11 4.73 20.08 1.24
N LEU A 12 3.46 19.74 1.43
CA LEU A 12 2.52 19.36 0.36
C LEU A 12 1.39 20.39 0.23
N SER A 13 0.69 20.36 -0.90
CA SER A 13 -0.55 21.11 -1.04
C SER A 13 -1.71 20.38 -0.35
N ARG A 14 -2.72 21.14 0.11
CA ARG A 14 -3.99 20.58 0.61
C ARG A 14 -4.65 19.62 -0.40
N THR A 15 -4.57 19.95 -1.69
CA THR A 15 -5.06 19.10 -2.79
C THR A 15 -4.31 17.77 -2.87
N SER A 16 -2.99 17.79 -2.71
CA SER A 16 -2.16 16.57 -2.65
C SER A 16 -2.56 15.69 -1.47
N ILE A 17 -2.76 16.26 -0.28
CA ILE A 17 -3.26 15.53 0.90
C ILE A 17 -4.61 14.87 0.58
N THR A 18 -5.56 15.61 0.00
CA THR A 18 -6.87 15.08 -0.39
C THR A 18 -6.78 13.94 -1.41
N ASN A 19 -5.86 14.03 -2.37
CA ASN A 19 -5.66 12.99 -3.38
C ASN A 19 -5.00 11.73 -2.80
N ILE A 20 -4.07 11.89 -1.84
CA ILE A 20 -3.45 10.77 -1.11
C ILE A 20 -4.50 10.03 -0.28
N GLU A 21 -5.30 10.75 0.51
CA GLU A 21 -6.35 10.15 1.35
C GLU A 21 -7.40 9.40 0.54
N ARG A 22 -7.66 9.85 -0.70
CA ARG A 22 -8.57 9.18 -1.63
C ARG A 22 -7.91 8.07 -2.46
N GLY A 23 -6.63 7.77 -2.22
CA GLY A 23 -5.88 6.75 -2.94
C GLY A 23 -5.61 7.08 -4.41
N ARG A 24 -5.79 8.34 -4.83
CA ARG A 24 -5.56 8.79 -6.22
C ARG A 24 -4.11 9.19 -6.49
N GLN A 25 -3.33 9.41 -5.45
CA GLN A 25 -1.91 9.74 -5.55
C GLN A 25 -1.10 8.80 -4.65
N SER A 26 -0.06 8.19 -5.21
CA SER A 26 0.88 7.36 -4.46
C SER A 26 1.72 8.20 -3.50
N VAL A 27 2.12 7.59 -2.38
CA VAL A 27 3.00 8.17 -1.38
C VAL A 27 4.41 7.62 -1.58
N LEU A 28 5.42 8.50 -1.64
CA LEU A 28 6.82 8.05 -1.66
C LEU A 28 7.25 7.61 -0.25
N VAL A 29 8.19 6.67 -0.17
CA VAL A 29 8.61 6.11 1.13
C VAL A 29 9.08 7.19 2.10
N HIS A 30 9.84 8.20 1.67
CA HIS A 30 10.26 9.29 2.58
C HIS A 30 9.08 10.13 3.10
N GLN A 31 8.02 10.31 2.31
CA GLN A 31 6.82 11.02 2.73
C GLN A 31 6.08 10.25 3.83
N LEU A 32 6.09 8.92 3.80
CA LEU A 32 5.55 8.10 4.90
C LEU A 32 6.19 8.48 6.24
N PHE A 33 7.52 8.65 6.27
CA PHE A 33 8.23 9.08 7.48
C PHE A 33 7.88 10.51 7.87
N SER A 34 7.79 11.45 6.91
CA SER A 34 7.36 12.82 7.19
C SER A 34 5.93 12.90 7.73
N PHE A 35 5.02 12.07 7.21
CA PHE A 35 3.66 11.95 7.74
C PHE A 35 3.64 11.40 9.16
N ALA A 36 4.41 10.32 9.41
CA ALA A 36 4.50 9.69 10.72
C ALA A 36 5.00 10.69 11.78
N ASP A 37 6.07 11.42 11.47
CA ASP A 37 6.62 12.47 12.34
C ASP A 37 5.59 13.59 12.60
N ALA A 38 4.97 14.12 11.54
CA ALA A 38 3.95 15.17 11.66
C ALA A 38 2.72 14.76 12.48
N LEU A 39 2.39 13.46 12.47
CA LEU A 39 1.27 12.84 13.18
C LEU A 39 1.66 12.31 14.58
N GLY A 40 2.95 12.30 14.94
CA GLY A 40 3.43 11.73 16.20
C GLY A 40 3.22 10.22 16.30
N ALA A 41 3.32 9.50 15.16
CA ALA A 41 3.12 8.07 15.06
C ALA A 41 4.37 7.36 14.52
N SER A 42 4.44 6.03 14.66
CA SER A 42 5.44 5.26 13.93
C SER A 42 5.02 5.10 12.47
N PRO A 43 5.96 5.01 11.51
CA PRO A 43 5.63 4.75 10.11
C PRO A 43 4.80 3.47 9.90
N ALA A 44 5.06 2.45 10.71
CA ALA A 44 4.31 1.18 10.68
C ALA A 44 2.82 1.37 11.02
N ALA A 45 2.46 2.34 11.86
CA ALA A 45 1.07 2.64 12.20
C ALA A 45 0.28 3.26 11.04
N LEU A 46 0.97 3.78 10.02
CA LEU A 46 0.36 4.33 8.80
C LEU A 46 0.25 3.30 7.67
N LEU A 47 0.84 2.12 7.84
CA LEU A 47 0.73 1.04 6.88
C LEU A 47 -0.55 0.24 7.12
N PRO A 48 -1.20 -0.26 6.05
CA PRO A 48 -2.31 -1.19 6.19
C PRO A 48 -1.84 -2.46 6.92
N SER A 49 -2.73 -3.07 7.71
CA SER A 49 -2.52 -4.46 8.16
C SER A 49 -2.46 -5.39 6.94
N GLU A 50 -1.81 -6.54 7.06
CA GLU A 50 -1.61 -7.49 5.94
C GLU A 50 -2.93 -7.91 5.26
N ALA A 51 -4.06 -7.83 5.95
CA ALA A 51 -5.40 -8.11 5.42
C ALA A 51 -6.04 -6.96 4.62
N SER A 52 -5.45 -5.76 4.65
CA SER A 52 -6.02 -4.54 4.07
C SER A 52 -5.27 -4.04 2.83
N GLY A 53 -4.09 -4.62 2.54
CA GLY A 53 -3.42 -4.41 1.27
C GLY A 53 -4.29 -5.03 0.20
N GLN A 54 -4.88 -4.19 -0.66
CA GLN A 54 -5.78 -4.51 -1.77
C GLN A 54 -6.20 -5.98 -1.77
N GLN A 55 -7.48 -6.25 -1.51
CA GLN A 55 -8.09 -7.42 -2.11
C GLN A 55 -7.82 -7.28 -3.61
N LEU A 56 -6.71 -7.86 -4.08
CA LEU A 56 -6.58 -8.26 -5.46
C LEU A 56 -7.94 -8.88 -5.71
N PRO A 57 -8.68 -8.46 -6.76
CA PRO A 57 -9.83 -9.25 -7.15
C PRO A 57 -9.29 -10.67 -7.12
N ALA A 58 -9.98 -11.53 -6.38
CA ALA A 58 -9.50 -12.88 -6.16
C ALA A 58 -8.97 -13.36 -7.50
N LEU A 59 -7.95 -14.19 -7.48
CA LEU A 59 -7.45 -14.89 -8.66
C LEU A 59 -8.55 -15.73 -9.39
N GLU A 60 -9.83 -15.38 -9.25
CA GLU A 60 -11.05 -15.75 -9.93
C GLU A 60 -10.98 -15.68 -11.46
N LEU A 61 -9.91 -15.12 -12.04
CA LEU A 61 -9.61 -15.23 -13.47
C LEU A 61 -8.14 -15.59 -13.73
N VAL A 62 -7.50 -16.45 -12.93
CA VAL A 62 -6.41 -17.26 -13.52
C VAL A 62 -7.09 -18.36 -14.33
N SER A 63 -6.81 -18.37 -15.62
CA SER A 63 -7.22 -19.47 -16.47
C SER A 63 -6.74 -20.80 -15.85
N PRO A 64 -7.46 -21.92 -16.06
CA PRO A 64 -7.07 -23.22 -15.53
C PRO A 64 -5.61 -23.57 -15.82
N GLU A 65 -5.08 -23.09 -16.95
CA GLU A 65 -3.69 -23.28 -17.37
C GLU A 65 -2.69 -22.60 -16.43
N VAL A 66 -2.97 -21.37 -15.99
CA VAL A 66 -2.07 -20.65 -15.06
C VAL A 66 -2.12 -21.28 -13.67
N ALA A 67 -3.29 -21.74 -13.22
CA ALA A 67 -3.42 -22.49 -11.97
C ALA A 67 -2.62 -23.80 -12.00
N GLN A 68 -2.67 -24.54 -13.11
CA GLN A 68 -1.89 -25.76 -13.32
C GLN A 68 -0.37 -25.47 -13.36
N MET A 69 0.04 -24.37 -13.99
CA MET A 69 1.44 -23.97 -14.07
C MET A 69 2.02 -23.65 -12.68
N VAL A 70 1.28 -22.91 -11.84
CA VAL A 70 1.67 -22.63 -10.45
C VAL A 70 1.78 -23.92 -9.63
N ALA A 71 0.83 -24.84 -9.78
CA ALA A 71 0.86 -26.13 -9.08
C ALA A 71 2.05 -27.01 -9.50
N GLN A 72 2.45 -26.97 -10.78
CA GLN A 72 3.64 -27.69 -11.27
C GLN A 72 4.94 -27.12 -10.67
N LEU A 73 5.07 -25.79 -10.62
CA LEU A 73 6.25 -25.11 -10.05
C LEU A 73 6.41 -25.40 -8.55
N GLN A 74 5.33 -25.44 -7.78
CA GLN A 74 5.36 -25.79 -6.36
C GLN A 74 5.79 -27.24 -6.10
N ARG A 75 5.49 -28.17 -7.03
CA ARG A 75 5.89 -29.58 -6.94
C ARG A 75 7.35 -29.81 -7.36
N THR A 76 7.88 -28.98 -8.27
CA THR A 76 9.28 -29.05 -8.69
C THR A 76 10.22 -28.37 -7.71
N GLY A 77 9.80 -27.26 -7.09
CA GLY A 77 10.60 -26.55 -6.07
C GLY A 77 10.77 -27.28 -4.74
N ARG A 78 9.96 -28.31 -4.44
CA ARG A 78 10.03 -29.11 -3.20
C ARG A 78 10.95 -30.34 -3.30
N ARG A 79 11.60 -30.55 -4.46
CA ARG A 79 12.61 -31.59 -4.68
C ARG A 79 14.01 -30.96 -4.76
N LYS A 80 14.46 -30.33 -3.68
CA LYS A 80 15.86 -30.14 -3.33
C LYS A 80 15.98 -30.01 -1.84
#